data_AF-A0A7S1SYE2-F1
#
_entry.id   AF-A0A7S1SYE2-F1
#
_cell.length_a   1.000
_cell.length_b   1.000
_cell.length_c   1.000
_cell.angle_alpha   90.00
_cell.angle_beta   90.00
_cell.angle_gamma   90.00
#
_symmetry.space_group_name_H-M   'P 1'
#
loop_
_entity.id
_entity.type
_entity.pdbx_description
1 polymer ?
#
loop_
_entity_poly.entity_id
_entity_poly.type
_entity_poly.pdbx_seq_one_letter_code
_entity_poly.pdbx_strand_id
1 'polypeptide(L)'
;DAYDIAQFPGEKLVMFVTATTGQGDPPANMRKFWRFLLRKSLPPDSLAGMEVAVFGLGDSGYQKYNTTAKKLAARLVQLGAQEVLEKGLGDDQATCGYYSALEPWLQRLWAALALRFPPPPGAPEVTPGAKKLDPPRFRVTTIEGQQESRKDATSGADAEEERARR
;
A
#
# COMPACT_ATOMS: atom_id res chain seq x y z
N ASP A 1 8.28 -10.55 -3.93
CA ASP A 1 8.50 -11.69 -4.84
C ASP A 1 8.72 -12.99 -4.06
N ALA A 2 8.06 -13.15 -2.90
CA ALA A 2 8.27 -14.27 -1.98
C ALA A 2 7.18 -15.35 -2.06
N TYR A 3 6.11 -15.09 -2.81
CA TYR A 3 4.99 -16.03 -2.98
C TYR A 3 5.30 -17.03 -4.10
N ASP A 4 5.01 -18.31 -3.84
CA ASP A 4 5.20 -19.38 -4.81
C ASP A 4 4.04 -19.43 -5.81
N ILE A 5 4.32 -18.99 -7.04
CA ILE A 5 3.35 -18.92 -8.15
C ILE A 5 2.76 -20.30 -8.47
N ALA A 6 3.45 -21.41 -8.17
CA ALA A 6 2.92 -22.75 -8.41
C ALA A 6 1.68 -23.06 -7.54
N GLN A 7 1.58 -22.45 -6.36
CA GLN A 7 0.45 -22.63 -5.43
C GLN A 7 -0.75 -21.77 -5.83
N PHE A 8 -0.52 -20.73 -6.63
CA PHE A 8 -1.53 -19.74 -6.98
C PHE A 8 -2.87 -20.35 -7.45
N PRO A 9 -2.92 -21.30 -8.40
CA PRO A 9 -4.20 -21.84 -8.89
C PRO A 9 -4.99 -22.62 -7.84
N GLY A 10 -4.36 -23.04 -6.73
CA GLY A 10 -5.00 -23.79 -5.66
C GLY A 10 -5.65 -22.91 -4.58
N GLU A 11 -5.44 -21.59 -4.62
CA GLU A 11 -5.99 -20.68 -3.64
C GLU A 11 -7.50 -20.48 -3.84
N LYS A 12 -8.26 -20.46 -2.74
CA LYS A 12 -9.71 -20.21 -2.79
C LYS A 12 -10.05 -18.73 -2.85
N LEU A 13 -9.29 -17.90 -2.13
CA LEU A 13 -9.49 -16.46 -2.02
C LEU A 13 -8.16 -15.75 -2.11
N VAL A 14 -8.02 -14.80 -3.04
CA VAL A 14 -6.80 -14.00 -3.18
C VAL A 14 -7.11 -12.51 -3.25
N MET A 15 -6.45 -11.74 -2.39
CA MET A 15 -6.53 -10.28 -2.39
C MET A 15 -5.28 -9.68 -3.02
N PHE A 16 -5.47 -8.83 -4.02
CA PHE A 16 -4.41 -8.12 -4.70
C PHE A 16 -4.39 -6.66 -4.29
N VAL A 17 -3.22 -6.17 -3.87
CA VAL A 17 -2.94 -4.74 -3.74
C VAL A 17 -1.76 -4.43 -4.65
N THR A 18 -1.97 -3.58 -5.66
CA THR A 18 -0.91 -3.26 -6.63
C THR A 18 -0.86 -1.80 -6.96
N ALA A 19 0.36 -1.25 -6.99
CA ALA A 19 0.61 0.05 -7.57
C ALA A 19 0.62 -0.02 -9.11
N THR A 20 0.58 1.15 -9.74
CA THR A 20 0.87 1.33 -11.17
C THR A 20 2.17 2.13 -11.29
N THR A 21 3.10 1.71 -12.14
CA THR A 21 4.41 2.38 -12.30
C THR A 21 4.56 2.99 -13.69
N GLY A 22 5.28 4.11 -13.76
CA GLY A 22 5.70 4.77 -15.00
C GLY A 22 4.55 4.95 -16.00
N GLN A 23 4.61 4.23 -17.11
CA GLN A 23 3.68 4.32 -18.24
C GLN A 23 2.49 3.35 -18.16
N GLY A 24 2.06 2.99 -16.94
CA GLY A 24 0.98 2.02 -16.73
C GLY A 24 1.44 0.57 -16.59
N ASP A 25 2.72 0.38 -16.24
CA ASP A 25 3.36 -0.92 -16.11
C ASP A 25 3.21 -1.48 -14.69
N PRO A 26 3.17 -2.82 -14.54
CA PRO A 26 3.17 -3.43 -13.22
C PRO A 26 4.47 -3.13 -12.46
N PRO A 27 4.40 -3.02 -11.12
CA PRO A 27 5.57 -2.88 -10.26
C PRO A 27 6.61 -3.98 -10.49
N ALA A 28 7.89 -3.67 -10.27
CA ALA A 28 9.00 -4.60 -10.55
C ALA A 28 8.83 -5.96 -9.86
N ASN A 29 8.39 -5.96 -8.60
CA ASN A 29 8.11 -7.14 -7.79
C ASN A 29 6.90 -7.97 -8.27
N MET A 30 6.07 -7.44 -9.17
CA MET A 30 4.92 -8.14 -9.78
C MET A 30 5.26 -8.74 -11.15
N ARG A 31 6.38 -8.35 -11.78
CA ARG A 31 6.69 -8.71 -13.18
C ARG A 31 6.65 -10.21 -13.46
N LYS A 32 7.17 -11.04 -12.54
CA LYS A 32 7.18 -12.50 -12.70
C LYS A 32 5.76 -13.07 -12.70
N PHE A 33 4.93 -12.64 -11.75
CA PHE A 33 3.53 -13.01 -11.64
C PHE A 33 2.70 -12.51 -12.84
N TRP A 34 2.93 -11.28 -13.28
CA TRP A 34 2.25 -10.71 -14.44
C TRP A 34 2.53 -11.51 -15.72
N ARG A 35 3.79 -11.90 -15.96
CA ARG A 35 4.12 -12.78 -17.09
C ARG A 35 3.43 -14.13 -17.00
N PHE A 36 3.35 -14.71 -15.80
CA PHE A 36 2.63 -15.97 -15.59
C PHE A 36 1.16 -15.84 -15.99
N LEU A 37 0.44 -14.83 -15.50
CA LEU A 37 -0.97 -14.61 -15.81
C LEU A 37 -1.24 -14.38 -17.31
N LEU A 38 -0.30 -13.76 -18.03
CA LEU A 38 -0.43 -13.47 -19.45
C LEU A 38 -0.07 -14.64 -20.39
N ARG A 39 0.32 -15.81 -19.86
CA ARG A 39 0.61 -16.99 -20.68
C ARG A 39 -0.63 -17.41 -21.47
N LYS A 40 -0.49 -17.49 -22.80
CA LYS A 40 -1.53 -17.99 -23.71
C LYS A 40 -1.87 -19.47 -23.49
N SER A 41 -0.97 -20.21 -22.85
CA SER A 41 -1.16 -21.63 -22.52
C SER A 41 -2.10 -21.85 -21.33
N LEU A 42 -2.50 -20.80 -20.60
CA LEU A 42 -3.44 -20.92 -19.48
C LEU A 42 -4.86 -21.07 -20.03
N PRO A 43 -5.56 -22.17 -19.70
CA PRO A 43 -6.98 -22.31 -20.00
C PRO A 43 -7.81 -21.13 -19.45
N PRO A 44 -8.91 -20.72 -20.12
CA PRO A 44 -9.78 -19.65 -19.65
C PRO A 44 -10.48 -19.91 -18.30
N ASP A 45 -10.42 -21.13 -17.79
CA ASP A 45 -10.98 -21.60 -16.52
C ASP A 45 -9.89 -21.95 -15.50
N SER A 46 -8.63 -21.53 -15.74
CA SER A 46 -7.48 -21.83 -14.87
C SER A 46 -7.67 -21.43 -13.41
N LEU A 47 -8.52 -20.43 -13.15
CA LEU A 47 -8.83 -19.88 -11.83
C LEU A 47 -10.32 -20.08 -11.48
N ALA A 48 -11.00 -21.04 -12.13
CA ALA A 48 -12.37 -21.37 -11.81
C ALA A 48 -12.50 -21.79 -10.33
N GLY A 49 -13.45 -21.17 -9.63
CA GLY A 49 -13.65 -21.40 -8.19
C GLY A 49 -12.75 -20.57 -7.28
N MET A 50 -11.85 -19.74 -7.83
CA MET A 50 -11.10 -18.75 -7.07
C MET A 50 -11.92 -17.46 -6.95
N GLU A 51 -12.06 -16.97 -5.73
CA GLU A 51 -12.57 -15.63 -5.46
C GLU A 51 -11.40 -14.63 -5.37
N VAL A 52 -11.57 -13.45 -5.96
CA VAL A 52 -10.54 -12.42 -6.00
C VAL A 52 -11.08 -11.06 -5.60
N ALA A 53 -10.23 -10.27 -4.94
CA ALA A 53 -10.48 -8.86 -4.70
C ALA A 53 -9.25 -8.05 -5.11
N VAL A 54 -9.44 -6.93 -5.81
CA VAL A 54 -8.33 -6.11 -6.31
C VAL A 54 -8.46 -4.69 -5.82
N PHE A 55 -7.40 -4.17 -5.20
CA PHE A 55 -7.24 -2.75 -4.89
C PHE A 55 -6.02 -2.18 -5.61
N GLY A 56 -6.24 -1.13 -6.37
CA GLY A 56 -5.21 -0.41 -7.09
C GLY A 56 -4.72 0.81 -6.33
N LEU A 57 -3.41 1.00 -6.29
CA LEU A 57 -2.77 2.24 -5.85
C LEU A 57 -2.34 3.01 -7.11
N GLY A 58 -2.90 4.19 -7.31
CA GLY A 58 -2.63 5.04 -8.45
C GLY A 58 -2.68 6.51 -8.09
N ASP A 59 -2.43 7.32 -9.11
CA ASP A 59 -2.44 8.77 -9.04
C ASP A 59 -3.12 9.27 -10.33
N SER A 60 -4.23 9.99 -10.20
CA SER A 60 -5.03 10.49 -11.33
C SER A 60 -4.37 11.65 -12.08
N GLY A 61 -3.31 12.24 -11.53
CA GLY A 61 -2.41 13.16 -12.23
C GLY A 61 -1.61 12.48 -13.35
N TYR A 62 -1.53 11.14 -13.35
CA TYR A 62 -0.95 10.38 -14.45
C TYR A 62 -2.03 9.90 -15.43
N GLN A 63 -1.74 10.03 -16.73
CA GLN A 63 -2.62 9.54 -17.80
C GLN A 63 -3.01 8.07 -17.65
N LYS A 64 -2.12 7.25 -17.07
CA LYS A 64 -2.28 5.80 -16.92
C LYS A 64 -2.81 5.41 -15.54
N TYR A 65 -3.70 6.22 -14.97
CA TYR A 65 -4.32 6.00 -13.66
C TYR A 65 -4.83 4.56 -13.44
N ASN A 66 -4.24 3.87 -12.47
CA ASN A 66 -4.61 2.52 -12.01
C ASN A 66 -4.65 1.44 -13.11
N THR A 67 -3.90 1.63 -14.21
CA THR A 67 -3.94 0.74 -15.37
C THR A 67 -3.56 -0.70 -15.00
N THR A 68 -2.59 -0.89 -14.11
CA THR A 68 -2.15 -2.23 -13.68
C THR A 68 -3.28 -2.98 -12.97
N ALA A 69 -3.93 -2.35 -11.99
CA ALA A 69 -5.04 -2.96 -11.25
C ALA A 69 -6.24 -3.27 -12.15
N LYS A 70 -6.58 -2.36 -13.08
CA LYS A 70 -7.65 -2.55 -14.06
C LYS A 70 -7.37 -3.76 -14.97
N LYS A 71 -6.16 -3.86 -15.51
CA LYS A 71 -5.75 -4.98 -16.37
C LYS A 71 -5.69 -6.30 -15.57
N LEU A 72 -5.23 -6.25 -14.33
CA LEU A 72 -5.17 -7.42 -13.45
C LEU A 72 -6.56 -7.98 -13.18
N ALA A 73 -7.49 -7.15 -12.72
CA ALA A 73 -8.87 -7.56 -12.47
C ALA A 73 -9.51 -8.20 -13.72
N ALA A 74 -9.39 -7.53 -14.88
CA ALA A 74 -9.91 -8.06 -16.14
C ALA A 74 -9.28 -9.42 -16.50
N ARG A 75 -7.96 -9.57 -16.30
CA ARG A 75 -7.26 -10.83 -16.64
C ARG A 75 -7.65 -11.98 -15.71
N LEU A 76 -7.86 -11.71 -14.42
CA LEU A 76 -8.30 -12.73 -13.45
C LEU A 76 -9.70 -13.26 -13.83
N VAL A 77 -10.63 -12.36 -14.16
CA VAL A 77 -11.98 -12.75 -14.62
C VAL A 77 -11.93 -13.53 -15.94
N GLN A 78 -11.06 -13.14 -16.88
CA GLN A 78 -10.84 -13.90 -18.13
C GLN A 78 -10.30 -15.32 -17.91
N LEU A 79 -9.69 -15.58 -16.74
CA LEU A 79 -9.18 -16.88 -16.34
C LEU A 79 -10.16 -17.64 -15.44
N GLY A 80 -11.39 -17.14 -15.27
CA GLY A 80 -12.47 -17.84 -14.55
C GLY A 80 -12.60 -17.49 -13.07
N ALA A 81 -11.79 -16.55 -12.57
CA ALA A 81 -11.92 -16.07 -11.19
C ALA A 81 -13.18 -15.22 -11.01
N GLN A 82 -13.75 -15.24 -9.81
CA GLN A 82 -14.94 -14.47 -9.44
C GLN A 82 -14.55 -13.27 -8.57
N GLU A 83 -14.96 -12.07 -8.96
CA GLU A 83 -14.71 -10.88 -8.14
C GLU A 83 -15.63 -10.88 -6.90
N VAL A 84 -15.04 -10.79 -5.71
CA VAL A 84 -15.77 -10.67 -4.44
C VAL A 84 -16.62 -9.40 -4.42
N LEU A 85 -16.05 -8.31 -4.96
CA LEU A 85 -16.61 -6.98 -5.11
C LEU A 85 -15.86 -6.23 -6.21
N GLU A 86 -16.42 -5.11 -6.66
CA GLU A 86 -15.74 -4.24 -7.63
C GLU A 86 -14.37 -3.77 -7.10
N LYS A 87 -13.37 -3.79 -7.99
CA LYS A 87 -12.02 -3.28 -7.73
C LYS A 87 -12.03 -1.88 -7.13
N GLY A 88 -11.25 -1.67 -6.07
CA GLY A 88 -11.02 -0.35 -5.50
C GLY A 88 -9.90 0.38 -6.25
N LEU A 89 -10.07 1.67 -6.50
CA LEU A 89 -9.09 2.50 -7.19
C LEU A 89 -8.68 3.65 -6.25
N GLY A 90 -7.57 3.47 -5.55
CA GLY A 90 -6.94 4.49 -4.73
C GLY A 90 -6.26 5.55 -5.60
N ASP A 91 -6.44 6.82 -5.21
CA ASP A 91 -5.91 7.99 -5.90
C ASP A 91 -5.10 8.87 -4.96
N ASP A 92 -3.82 9.05 -5.23
CA ASP A 92 -2.93 9.90 -4.44
C ASP A 92 -3.28 11.40 -4.55
N GLN A 93 -4.02 11.82 -5.58
CA GLN A 93 -4.50 13.20 -5.74
C GLN A 93 -5.76 13.52 -4.94
N ALA A 94 -6.40 12.52 -4.33
CA ALA A 94 -7.59 12.75 -3.51
C ALA A 94 -7.23 13.48 -2.20
N THR A 95 -8.20 14.15 -1.58
CA THR A 95 -7.99 14.94 -0.34
C THR A 95 -7.32 14.15 0.78
N CYS A 96 -7.62 12.85 0.90
CA CYS A 96 -6.99 11.95 1.86
C CYS A 96 -6.14 10.87 1.17
N GLY A 97 -5.67 11.16 -0.05
CA GLY A 97 -4.98 10.21 -0.92
C GLY A 97 -5.79 8.93 -1.15
N TYR A 98 -5.08 7.81 -1.29
CA TYR A 98 -5.70 6.51 -1.57
C TYR A 98 -6.70 6.05 -0.49
N TYR A 99 -6.61 6.58 0.75
CA TYR A 99 -7.54 6.24 1.82
C TYR A 99 -8.99 6.59 1.49
N SER A 100 -9.22 7.66 0.71
CA SER A 100 -10.56 8.07 0.28
C SER A 100 -11.31 6.96 -0.45
N ALA A 101 -10.60 6.10 -1.19
CA ALA A 101 -11.20 4.93 -1.85
C ALA A 101 -11.04 3.64 -1.03
N LEU A 102 -9.96 3.52 -0.25
CA LEU A 102 -9.65 2.30 0.50
C LEU A 102 -10.67 2.02 1.61
N GLU A 103 -11.01 3.03 2.42
CA GLU A 103 -11.88 2.85 3.58
C GLU A 103 -13.28 2.30 3.19
N PRO A 104 -14.04 2.93 2.27
CA PRO A 104 -15.33 2.38 1.85
C PRO A 104 -15.20 1.06 1.11
N TRP A 105 -14.06 0.81 0.44
CA TRP A 105 -13.81 -0.47 -0.23
C TRP A 105 -13.58 -1.60 0.79
N LEU A 106 -12.80 -1.35 1.86
CA LEU A 106 -12.59 -2.32 2.94
C LEU A 106 -13.90 -2.66 3.66
N GLN A 107 -14.74 -1.68 3.94
CA GLN A 107 -16.06 -1.93 4.56
C GLN A 107 -16.91 -2.90 3.73
N ARG A 108 -16.98 -2.67 2.41
CA ARG A 108 -17.69 -3.57 1.49
C ARG A 108 -17.03 -4.94 1.41
N LEU A 109 -15.70 -5.00 1.39
CA LEU A 109 -14.95 -6.25 1.36
C LEU A 109 -15.26 -7.08 2.60
N TRP A 110 -15.18 -6.50 3.79
CA TRP A 110 -15.43 -7.24 5.03
C TRP A 110 -16.86 -7.75 5.12
N ALA A 111 -17.85 -6.95 4.73
CA ALA A 111 -19.24 -7.40 4.65
C ALA A 111 -19.40 -8.56 3.65
N ALA A 112 -18.76 -8.48 2.48
CA ALA A 112 -18.79 -9.50 1.44
C ALA A 112 -18.10 -10.82 1.88
N LEU A 113 -17.00 -10.72 2.63
CA LEU A 113 -16.27 -11.88 3.16
C LEU A 113 -17.00 -12.53 4.33
N ALA A 114 -17.61 -11.76 5.24
CA ALA A 114 -18.38 -12.30 6.35
C ALA A 114 -19.56 -13.16 5.88
N LEU A 115 -20.17 -12.81 4.75
CA LEU A 115 -21.26 -13.59 4.15
C LEU A 115 -20.76 -14.91 3.53
N ARG A 116 -19.59 -14.90 2.89
CA ARG A 116 -19.02 -16.05 2.16
C ARG A 116 -18.25 -17.02 3.06
N PHE A 117 -17.56 -16.47 4.06
CA PHE A 117 -16.70 -17.17 5.00
C PHE A 117 -17.12 -16.83 6.42
N PRO A 118 -18.30 -17.33 6.87
CA PRO A 118 -18.77 -17.06 8.20
C PRO A 118 -17.77 -17.60 9.23
N PRO A 119 -17.47 -16.83 10.29
CA PRO A 119 -16.57 -17.29 11.34
C PRO A 119 -17.16 -18.53 12.04
N PRO A 120 -16.30 -19.44 12.54
CA PRO A 120 -16.77 -20.59 13.29
C PRO A 120 -17.54 -20.15 14.55
N PRO A 121 -18.52 -20.94 15.01
CA PRO A 121 -19.26 -20.64 16.23
C PRO A 121 -18.31 -20.40 17.42
N GLY A 122 -18.46 -19.26 18.10
CA GLY A 122 -17.62 -18.88 19.24
C GLY A 122 -16.31 -18.17 18.90
N ALA A 123 -16.06 -17.83 17.63
CA ALA A 123 -14.96 -16.93 17.28
C ALA A 123 -15.14 -15.56 17.96
N PRO A 124 -14.05 -14.94 18.47
CA PRO A 124 -14.13 -13.60 19.03
C PRO A 124 -14.63 -12.63 17.95
N GLU A 125 -15.66 -11.83 18.29
CA GLU A 125 -16.12 -10.76 17.42
C GLU A 125 -14.96 -9.80 17.14
N VAL A 126 -14.55 -9.71 15.87
CA VAL A 126 -13.62 -8.68 15.44
C VAL A 126 -14.41 -7.39 15.32
N THR A 127 -14.50 -6.64 16.42
CA THR A 127 -15.17 -5.34 16.42
C THR A 127 -14.33 -4.35 15.61
N PRO A 128 -14.86 -3.72 14.55
CA PRO A 128 -14.17 -2.62 13.89
C PRO A 128 -13.88 -1.52 14.92
N GLY A 129 -12.60 -1.28 15.22
CA GLY A 129 -12.18 -0.30 16.23
C GLY A 129 -11.77 -0.87 17.60
N ALA A 130 -11.74 -2.20 17.79
CA ALA A 130 -11.11 -2.81 18.96
C ALA A 130 -9.60 -2.53 18.95
N LYS A 131 -9.18 -1.47 19.66
CA LYS A 131 -7.80 -1.02 19.86
C LYS A 131 -6.98 -2.00 20.70
N LYS A 132 -6.79 -3.23 20.24
CA LYS A 132 -5.66 -4.03 20.69
C LYS A 132 -4.63 -4.04 19.57
N LEU A 133 -4.04 -2.85 19.36
CA LEU A 133 -2.83 -2.75 18.57
C LEU A 133 -1.75 -3.57 19.30
N ASP A 134 -1.03 -4.40 18.55
CA ASP A 134 0.20 -4.99 19.08
C ASP A 134 1.11 -3.86 19.60
N PRO A 135 1.85 -4.10 20.69
CA PRO A 135 2.73 -3.08 21.24
C PRO A 135 3.73 -2.62 20.16
N PRO A 136 4.03 -1.31 20.06
CA PRO A 136 4.92 -0.80 19.02
C PRO A 136 6.31 -1.46 19.13
N ARG A 137 6.86 -1.91 18.00
CA ARG A 137 8.21 -2.51 17.93
C ARG A 137 9.31 -1.57 18.39
N PHE A 138 9.09 -0.27 18.27
CA PHE A 138 10.07 0.76 18.59
C PHE A 138 9.46 1.76 19.57
N ARG A 139 10.25 2.15 20.57
CA ARG A 139 9.91 3.20 21.53
C ARG A 139 10.76 4.42 21.22
N VAL A 140 10.12 5.51 20.82
CA VAL A 140 10.80 6.81 20.68
C VAL A 140 10.87 7.46 22.06
N THR A 141 12.05 7.96 22.43
CA THR A 141 12.23 8.80 23.62
C THR A 141 12.87 10.10 23.18
N THR A 142 12.31 11.22 23.64
CA THR A 142 12.91 12.53 23.40
C THR A 142 14.11 12.67 24.33
N ILE A 143 15.30 12.76 23.75
CA ILE A 143 16.49 13.20 24.48
C ILE A 143 16.45 14.73 24.52
N GLU A 144 16.13 15.28 25.69
CA GLU A 144 16.29 16.72 25.93
C GLU A 144 17.79 17.04 25.82
N GLY A 145 18.13 17.83 24.80
CA GLY A 145 19.51 18.11 24.42
C GLY A 145 20.29 18.81 25.53
N GLN A 146 21.53 18.34 25.71
CA GLN A 146 22.60 19.08 26.36
C GLN A 146 22.63 20.52 25.85
N GLN A 147 22.60 21.49 26.77
CA GLN A 147 22.92 22.88 26.47
C GLN A 147 24.30 22.95 25.83
N GLU A 148 24.38 23.17 24.52
CA GLU A 148 25.59 23.67 23.89
C GLU A 148 25.82 25.12 24.36
N SER A 149 26.77 25.29 25.28
CA SER A 149 27.28 26.60 25.65
C SER A 149 28.05 27.19 24.47
N ARG A 150 27.41 28.05 23.66
CA ARG A 150 28.13 29.00 22.82
C ARG A 150 28.83 30.01 23.75
N LYS A 151 30.15 29.93 23.85
CA LYS A 151 30.97 31.01 24.40
C LYS A 151 31.02 32.11 23.34
N ASP A 152 30.38 33.24 23.63
CA ASP A 152 30.51 34.47 22.84
C ASP A 152 31.97 34.92 22.87
N ALA A 153 32.61 34.91 21.70
CA ALA A 153 33.88 35.57 21.45
C ALA A 153 33.58 36.95 20.87
N THR A 154 33.33 37.93 21.75
CA THR A 154 33.27 39.34 21.35
C THR A 154 33.96 40.19 22.42
N SER A 155 35.28 40.35 22.34
CA SER A 155 35.99 41.53 22.84
C SER A 155 37.39 41.57 22.23
N GLY A 156 37.73 42.66 21.55
CA GLY A 156 39.05 42.86 20.94
C GLY A 156 39.03 43.69 19.66
N ALA A 157 38.24 44.75 19.61
CA ALA A 157 38.33 45.79 18.59
C ALA A 157 38.35 47.15 19.30
N ASP A 158 39.44 47.41 20.03
CA ASP A 158 39.79 48.72 20.61
C ASP A 158 41.28 48.68 20.99
N ALA A 159 42.17 48.65 19.99
CA ALA A 159 43.62 48.81 20.20
C ALA A 159 44.36 49.35 18.97
N GLU A 160 43.67 49.91 17.97
CA GLU A 160 44.30 50.45 16.76
C GLU A 160 43.87 51.90 16.46
N GLU A 161 43.65 52.69 17.52
CA GLU A 161 43.44 54.15 17.44
C GLU A 161 44.41 54.91 18.36
N GLU A 162 45.68 54.49 18.42
CA GLU A 162 46.76 55.26 19.08
C GLU A 162 48.06 55.22 18.25
N ARG A 163 47.95 55.47 16.94
CA ARG A 163 49.12 55.68 16.06
C ARG A 163 48.95 56.78 15.01
N ALA A 164 47.96 57.64 15.16
CA ALA A 164 47.68 58.74 14.23
C ALA A 164 47.26 60.04 14.94
N ARG A 165 48.06 60.51 15.91
CA ARG A 165 48.21 61.90 16.41
C ARG A 165 49.29 61.80 17.50
N ARG A 166 50.47 62.39 17.30
CA ARG A 166 50.86 63.68 17.91
C ARG A 166 50.76 63.69 19.43
#